data_AF-A0A2N2DBF3-F1
#
_entry.id   AF-A0A2N2DBF3-F1
#
_cell.length_a   1.000
_cell.length_b   1.000
_cell.length_c   1.000
_cell.angle_alpha   90.00
_cell.angle_beta   90.00
_cell.angle_gamma   90.00
#
_symmetry.space_group_name_H-M   'P 1'
#
loop_
_entity.id
_entity.type
_entity.pdbx_description
1 polymer ?
#
loop_
_entity_poly.entity_id
_entity_poly.type
_entity_poly.pdbx_seq_one_letter_code
_entity_poly.pdbx_strand_id
1 'polypeptide(L)' 'LKPVVLPGEEMVVQIIKDGKEIGQGIGYLDDGTMIVVDGGKKYINELIDVVVTSVLQTAAGRMIFARPKAYVEKIFNEVK' A
#
# COMPACT_ATOMS: atom_id res chain seq x y z
N LEU A 1 -22.69 -0.34 2.28
CA LEU A 1 -21.69 -0.70 1.24
C LEU A 1 -20.32 -0.60 1.88
N LYS A 2 -19.50 -1.67 1.88
CA LYS A 2 -18.12 -1.58 2.38
C LYS A 2 -17.27 -0.83 1.34
N PRO A 3 -16.31 0.04 1.72
CA PRO A 3 -15.46 0.73 0.77
C PRO A 3 -14.69 -0.28 -0.10
N VAL A 4 -14.87 -0.19 -1.42
CA VAL A 4 -14.08 -0.99 -2.36
C VAL A 4 -12.91 -0.13 -2.79
N VAL A 5 -11.75 -0.34 -2.17
CA VAL A 5 -10.50 0.27 -2.66
C VAL A 5 -10.16 -0.33 -4.03
N LEU A 6 -9.87 0.50 -5.03
CA LEU A 6 -9.55 0.07 -6.40
C LEU A 6 -8.10 0.42 -6.78
N PRO A 7 -7.49 -0.30 -7.75
CA PRO A 7 -6.21 0.12 -8.33
C PRO A 7 -6.27 1.56 -8.85
N GLY A 8 -5.22 2.34 -8.55
CA GLY A 8 -5.11 3.76 -8.86
C GLY A 8 -5.67 4.68 -7.80
N GLU A 9 -6.45 4.19 -6.84
CA GLU A 9 -6.91 5.02 -5.72
C GLU A 9 -5.77 5.31 -4.74
N GLU A 10 -5.84 6.51 -4.16
CA GLU A 10 -4.92 6.95 -3.13
C GLU A 10 -5.49 6.65 -1.74
N MET A 11 -4.62 6.32 -0.80
CA MET A 11 -5.00 6.14 0.59
C MET A 11 -3.83 6.42 1.53
N VAL A 12 -4.14 6.71 2.80
CA VAL A 12 -3.14 6.83 3.86
C VAL A 12 -3.00 5.50 4.57
N VAL A 13 -1.77 5.06 4.78
CA VAL A 13 -1.46 3.78 5.44
C VAL A 13 -0.40 4.00 6.50
N GLN A 14 -0.65 3.50 7.71
CA GLN A 14 0.40 3.38 8.72
C GLN A 14 1.22 2.12 8.44
N ILE A 15 2.53 2.26 8.28
CA ILE A 15 3.41 1.10 8.15
C ILE A 15 3.76 0.61 9.55
N ILE A 16 3.34 -0.61 9.86
CA ILE A 16 3.46 -1.18 11.20
C ILE A 16 4.70 -2.07 11.31
N LYS A 17 5.08 -2.75 10.23
CA LYS A 17 6.20 -3.71 10.23
C LYS A 17 6.77 -3.96 8.84
N ASP A 18 7.89 -4.67 8.83
CA ASP A 18 8.49 -5.27 7.63
C ASP A 18 7.53 -6.24 6.93
N GLY A 19 7.53 -6.21 5.60
CA GLY A 19 6.84 -7.19 4.75
C GLY A 19 7.69 -8.43 4.45
N LYS A 20 7.12 -9.31 3.64
CA LYS A 20 7.76 -10.59 3.30
C LYS A 20 8.94 -10.38 2.36
N GLU A 21 8.75 -9.57 1.32
CA GLU A 21 9.80 -9.29 0.35
C GLU A 21 10.65 -8.09 0.76
N ILE A 22 11.89 -8.04 0.27
CA ILE A 22 12.84 -6.97 0.59
C ILE A 22 12.23 -5.61 0.24
N GLY A 23 12.29 -4.67 1.18
CA GLY A 23 11.80 -3.31 0.99
C GLY A 23 10.29 -3.14 1.23
N GLN A 24 9.53 -4.22 1.43
CA GLN A 24 8.10 -4.11 1.72
C GLN A 24 7.84 -3.62 3.14
N GLY A 25 6.81 -2.78 3.28
CA GLY A 25 6.15 -2.47 4.55
C GLY A 25 4.75 -3.05 4.58
N ILE A 26 4.23 -3.33 5.78
CA ILE A 26 2.88 -3.84 5.99
C ILE A 26 2.08 -2.86 6.85
N GLY A 27 0.87 -2.53 6.39
CA GLY A 27 -0.17 -1.87 7.16
C GLY A 27 -1.45 -2.71 7.18
N TYR A 28 -2.44 -2.25 7.93
CA TYR A 28 -3.76 -2.89 8.00
C TYR A 28 -4.85 -1.83 8.00
N LEU A 29 -6.00 -2.16 7.41
CA LEU A 29 -7.24 -1.44 7.65
C LEU A 29 -7.90 -1.93 8.95
N ASP A 30 -8.85 -1.14 9.46
CA ASP A 30 -9.62 -1.46 10.66
C ASP A 30 -10.42 -2.78 10.55
N ASP A 31 -10.74 -3.20 9.32
CA ASP A 31 -11.45 -4.45 9.06
C ASP A 31 -10.53 -5.68 8.94
N GLY A 32 -9.22 -5.49 9.17
CA GLY A 32 -8.20 -6.53 9.09
C GLY A 32 -7.64 -6.76 7.69
N THR A 33 -8.08 -6.02 6.67
CA THR A 33 -7.48 -6.09 5.32
C THR A 33 -6.01 -5.73 5.40
N MET A 34 -5.15 -6.63 4.93
CA MET A 34 -3.70 -6.42 4.92
C MET A 34 -3.29 -5.55 3.73
N ILE A 35 -2.48 -4.54 3.98
CA ILE A 35 -1.91 -3.67 2.96
C ILE A 35 -0.41 -3.92 2.86
N VAL A 36 0.05 -4.35 1.69
CA VAL A 36 1.45 -4.56 1.37
C VAL A 36 1.95 -3.38 0.55
N VAL A 37 2.91 -2.64 1.08
CA VAL A 37 3.47 -1.43 0.44
C VAL A 37 4.87 -1.73 -0.07
N ASP A 38 5.03 -1.78 -1.39
CA ASP A 38 6.34 -1.93 -2.05
C ASP A 38 7.18 -0.65 -1.86
N GLY A 39 8.39 -0.78 -1.31
CA GLY A 39 9.19 0.36 -0.83
C GLY A 39 8.73 0.96 0.50
N GLY A 40 7.78 0.32 1.20
CA GLY A 40 7.22 0.76 2.46
C GLY A 40 8.13 0.60 3.69
N LYS A 41 9.15 -0.27 3.63
CA LYS A 41 10.02 -0.60 4.78
C LYS A 41 10.68 0.63 5.42
N LYS A 42 11.07 1.61 4.61
CA LYS A 42 11.74 2.82 5.09
C LYS A 42 10.83 3.80 5.84
N TYR A 43 9.53 3.50 5.88
CA TYR A 43 8.50 4.33 6.51
C TYR A 43 7.85 3.62 7.71
N ILE A 44 8.50 2.60 8.29
CA ILE A 44 7.97 1.91 9.47
C ILE A 44 7.73 2.91 10.62
N ASN A 45 6.56 2.80 11.24
CA ASN A 45 5.97 3.71 12.23
C ASN A 45 5.51 5.06 11.68
N GLU A 46 5.51 5.27 10.37
CA GLU A 46 4.99 6.48 9.72
C GLU A 46 3.63 6.23 9.06
N LEU A 47 2.84 7.31 8.96
CA LEU A 47 1.64 7.39 8.13
C LEU A 47 2.04 7.97 6.77
N ILE A 48 1.83 7.24 5.68
CA ILE A 48 2.22 7.68 4.34
C ILE A 48 1.07 7.59 3.34
N ASP A 49 1.07 8.50 2.37
CA ASP A 49 0.23 8.41 1.18
C ASP A 49 0.76 7.33 0.24
N VAL A 50 -0.13 6.43 -0.16
CA VAL A 50 0.16 5.35 -1.10
C VAL A 50 -0.87 5.33 -2.23
N VAL A 51 -0.44 4.83 -3.38
CA VAL A 51 -1.31 4.54 -4.52
C VAL A 51 -1.49 3.03 -4.60
N VAL A 52 -2.75 2.57 -4.64
CA VAL A 52 -3.08 1.16 -4.75
C VAL A 52 -2.69 0.66 -6.14
N THR A 53 -1.92 -0.42 -6.19
CA THR A 53 -1.47 -1.05 -7.44
C THR A 53 -2.34 -2.23 -7.82
N SER A 54 -2.77 -3.04 -6.84
CA SER A 54 -3.67 -4.18 -7.07
C SER A 54 -4.40 -4.60 -5.81
N VAL A 55 -5.47 -5.36 -5.98
CA VAL A 55 -6.25 -5.95 -4.89
C VAL A 55 -6.35 -7.44 -5.15
N LEU A 56 -6.05 -8.25 -4.13
CA LEU A 56 -6.16 -9.70 -4.18
C LEU A 56 -7.17 -10.17 -3.14
N GLN A 57 -8.23 -10.84 -3.59
CA GLN A 57 -9.17 -11.53 -2.71
C GLN A 57 -8.76 -13.00 -2.58
N THR A 58 -8.64 -13.49 -1.35
CA THR A 58 -8.39 -14.90 -1.04
C THR A 58 -9.49 -15.44 -0.14
N ALA A 59 -9.52 -16.76 0.07
CA ALA A 59 -10.43 -17.39 1.02
C ALA A 59 -10.18 -16.93 2.47
N ALA A 60 -8.95 -16.52 2.81
CA ALA A 60 -8.57 -16.05 4.14
C ALA A 60 -8.86 -14.55 4.36
N GLY A 61 -9.20 -13.81 3.31
CA GLY A 61 -9.46 -12.37 3.38
C GLY A 61 -8.95 -11.60 2.17
N ARG A 62 -8.93 -10.28 2.33
CA ARG A 62 -8.53 -9.32 1.30
C ARG A 62 -7.11 -8.82 1.56
N MET A 63 -6.34 -8.69 0.49
CA MET A 63 -5.03 -8.05 0.47
C MET A 63 -5.04 -6.90 -0.53
N ILE A 64 -4.42 -5.78 -0.15
CA ILE A 64 -4.23 -4.61 -1.00
C ILE A 64 -2.72 -4.46 -1.21
N PHE A 65 -2.30 -4.23 -2.44
CA PHE A 65 -0.92 -3.90 -2.77
C PHE A 65 -0.86 -2.44 -3.18
N ALA A 66 0.17 -1.73 -2.72
CA ALA A 66 0.33 -0.31 -2.96
C ALA A 66 1.81 0.10 -3.06
N ARG A 67 2.04 1.35 -3.46
CA ARG A 67 3.36 2.01 -3.50
C ARG A 67 3.29 3.41 -2.92
N PRO A 68 4.35 3.93 -2.28
CA PRO A 68 4.40 5.31 -1.83
C PRO A 68 4.11 6.28 -2.97
N LYS A 69 3.21 7.25 -2.75
CA LYS A 69 2.82 8.23 -3.77
C LYS A 69 4.01 9.01 -4.34
N ALA A 70 4.95 9.40 -3.47
CA ALA A 70 6.18 10.07 -3.87
C ALA A 70 7.02 9.29 -4.91
N TYR A 71 6.95 7.95 -4.89
CA TYR A 71 7.64 7.12 -5.89
C TYR A 71 6.93 7.19 -7.25
N VAL A 72 5.60 7.16 -7.24
CA VAL A 72 4.77 7.25 -8.44
C VAL A 72 4.94 8.62 -9.11
N GLU A 73 4.87 9.71 -8.35
CA GLU A 73 5.06 11.08 -8.84
C GLU A 73 6.43 11.29 -9.49
N LYS A 74 7.49 10.74 -8.88
CA LYS A 74 8.85 10.81 -9.44
C LYS A 74 8.92 10.18 -10.83
N ILE A 75 8.34 9.00 -11.02
CA ILE A 75 8.29 8.33 -12.34
C ILE A 75 7.54 9.19 -13.36
N PHE A 76 6.38 9.72 -12.99
CA PHE A 76 5.60 10.58 -13.89
C PHE A 76 6.36 11.83 -14.33
N ASN A 77 7.21 12.39 -13.46
CA ASN A 77 8.02 13.56 -13.79
C ASN A 77 9.26 13.24 -14.63
N GLU A 78 9.83 12.03 -14.53
CA GLU A 78 10.98 11.59 -15.34
C GLU A 78 10.60 11.23 -16.79
N VAL A 79 9.32 10.94 -17.05
CA VAL A 79 8.80 10.58 -18.39
C VAL A 79 8.31 11.82 -19.17
N LYS A 80 8.29 13.00 -18.54
CA LYS A 80 8.01 14.29 -19.19
C LYS A 80 9.29 14.96 -19.66
#